data_AF-A0A1H6IU27-F1
#
_entry.id   AF-A0A1H6IU27-F1
#
_cell.length_a   1.000
_cell.length_b   1.000
_cell.length_c   1.000
_cell.angle_alpha   90.00
_cell.angle_beta   90.00
_cell.angle_gamma   90.00
#
_symmetry.space_group_name_H-M   'P 1'
#
loop_
_entity.id
_entity.type
_entity.pdbx_description
1 polymer ?
#
loop_
_entity_poly.entity_id
_entity_poly.type
_entity_poly.pdbx_seq_one_letter_code
_entity_poly.pdbx_strand_id
1 'polypeptide(L)'
;MKFIDAYVKSPFAGLAPWILMAVVAGPGRFEESAAAALGLALLTLWVGTRRGVPVHALEALSVGYFGVLAVIGLLAPAGVIDWLDLWAGELSNIVLAAFAVGTLIVRRPFTMAYAKDTTPPEHWDTDQFRRINFAITGAWAFAFVVSAISGGIGDAVLHDNDNFWTAWIIPIGALVFATAFTEFYPEYATGETTSWAGAVDWLPPFVVITGIVGWVSDEVSDTVGITLIVIGVLASIAVRRLLPETAKVTEPQ
;
A
#
# COMPACT_ATOMS: atom_id res chain seq x y z
N MET A 1 13.19 5.06 20.36
CA MET A 1 12.42 3.82 20.67
C MET A 1 10.98 3.90 20.15
N LYS A 2 10.23 4.99 20.44
CA LYS A 2 8.84 5.20 19.98
C LYS A 2 8.57 4.96 18.48
N PHE A 3 9.47 5.39 17.60
CA PHE A 3 9.29 5.23 16.14
C PHE A 3 9.22 3.76 15.72
N ILE A 4 10.13 2.92 16.22
CA ILE A 4 10.17 1.50 15.85
C ILE A 4 8.95 0.77 16.42
N ASP A 5 8.46 1.16 17.61
CA ASP A 5 7.22 0.59 18.16
C ASP A 5 6.01 0.95 17.30
N ALA A 6 5.94 2.19 16.81
CA ALA A 6 4.89 2.64 15.91
C ALA A 6 4.95 1.91 14.56
N TYR A 7 6.15 1.71 14.01
CA TYR A 7 6.33 0.97 12.76
C TYR A 7 5.86 -0.48 12.87
N VAL A 8 6.34 -1.25 13.87
CA VAL A 8 6.06 -2.69 13.94
C VAL A 8 4.63 -3.02 14.33
N LYS A 9 3.92 -2.09 14.99
CA LYS A 9 2.49 -2.23 15.28
C LYS A 9 1.57 -1.78 14.13
N SER A 10 2.14 -1.19 13.09
CA SER A 10 1.39 -0.67 11.96
C SER A 10 1.29 -1.71 10.84
N PRO A 11 0.19 -1.71 10.05
CA PRO A 11 0.10 -2.48 8.80
C PRO A 11 1.28 -2.24 7.84
N PHE A 12 1.96 -1.08 7.93
CA PHE A 12 3.15 -0.78 7.13
C PHE A 12 4.29 -1.78 7.35
N ALA A 13 4.42 -2.38 8.53
CA ALA A 13 5.44 -3.39 8.79
C ALA A 13 5.27 -4.63 7.90
N GLY A 14 4.02 -5.08 7.72
CA GLY A 14 3.69 -6.20 6.84
C GLY A 14 3.87 -5.87 5.36
N LEU A 15 3.65 -4.60 4.97
CA LEU A 15 3.73 -4.12 3.58
C LEU A 15 5.14 -3.71 3.12
N ALA A 16 6.03 -3.33 4.05
CA ALA A 16 7.35 -2.80 3.70
C ALA A 16 8.22 -3.75 2.84
N PRO A 17 8.25 -5.09 3.07
CA PRO A 17 8.96 -6.01 2.18
C PRO A 17 8.47 -5.99 0.73
N TRP A 18 7.17 -5.82 0.52
CA TRP A 18 6.54 -5.74 -0.80
C TRP A 18 6.90 -4.43 -1.51
N ILE A 19 6.89 -3.33 -0.77
CA ILE A 19 7.34 -2.02 -1.28
C ILE A 19 8.82 -2.09 -1.64
N LEU A 20 9.65 -2.71 -0.81
CA LEU A 20 11.08 -2.88 -1.09
C LEU A 20 11.30 -3.69 -2.37
N MET A 21 10.58 -4.81 -2.53
CA MET A 21 10.61 -5.59 -3.77
C MET A 21 10.24 -4.72 -4.97
N ALA A 22 9.13 -3.99 -4.92
CA ALA A 22 8.66 -3.14 -6.02
C ALA A 22 9.68 -2.05 -6.42
N VAL A 23 10.40 -1.47 -5.46
CA VAL A 23 11.40 -0.42 -5.72
C VAL A 23 12.74 -0.99 -6.21
N VAL A 24 13.12 -2.19 -5.77
CA VAL A 24 14.42 -2.81 -6.09
C VAL A 24 14.34 -3.67 -7.34
N ALA A 25 13.17 -4.21 -7.67
CA ALA A 25 12.93 -4.98 -8.88
C ALA A 25 13.33 -4.18 -10.13
N GLY A 26 13.88 -4.89 -11.11
CA GLY A 26 14.35 -4.33 -12.36
C GLY A 26 15.23 -5.34 -13.10
N PRO A 27 15.58 -5.09 -14.37
CA PRO A 27 16.24 -6.07 -15.23
C PRO A 27 17.52 -6.65 -14.60
N GLY A 28 17.57 -7.96 -14.44
CA GLY A 28 18.67 -8.73 -13.87
C GLY A 28 18.80 -8.65 -12.36
N ARG A 29 17.81 -8.11 -11.64
CA ARG A 29 17.90 -7.84 -10.18
C ARG A 29 16.94 -8.66 -9.34
N PHE A 30 16.20 -9.61 -9.94
CA PHE A 30 15.26 -10.48 -9.24
C PHE A 30 15.83 -11.10 -7.94
N GLU A 31 17.02 -11.69 -7.99
CA GLU A 31 17.62 -12.35 -6.83
C GLU A 31 17.92 -11.36 -5.70
N GLU A 32 18.46 -10.19 -6.05
CA GLU A 32 18.77 -9.11 -5.10
C GLU A 32 17.48 -8.58 -4.46
N SER A 33 16.44 -8.32 -5.28
CA SER A 33 15.16 -7.80 -4.80
C SER A 33 14.45 -8.81 -3.90
N ALA A 34 14.41 -10.09 -4.28
CA ALA A 34 13.79 -11.14 -3.49
C ALA A 34 14.54 -11.37 -2.16
N ALA A 35 15.87 -11.39 -2.19
CA ALA A 35 16.70 -11.55 -0.99
C ALA A 35 16.58 -10.33 -0.06
N ALA A 36 16.56 -9.11 -0.60
CA ALA A 36 16.38 -7.89 0.17
C ALA A 36 14.98 -7.84 0.83
N ALA A 37 13.93 -8.18 0.08
CA ALA A 37 12.56 -8.26 0.60
C ALA A 37 12.43 -9.33 1.69
N LEU A 38 13.00 -10.53 1.49
CA LEU A 38 13.04 -11.58 2.51
C LEU A 38 13.81 -11.11 3.76
N GLY A 39 14.97 -10.48 3.57
CA GLY A 39 15.78 -9.92 4.65
C GLY A 39 15.00 -8.90 5.48
N LEU A 40 14.27 -7.99 4.82
CA LEU A 40 13.43 -7.00 5.49
C LEU A 40 12.22 -7.65 6.19
N ALA A 41 11.59 -8.67 5.59
CA ALA A 41 10.49 -9.40 6.20
C ALA A 41 10.94 -10.11 7.49
N LEU A 42 12.06 -10.83 7.44
CA LEU A 42 12.65 -11.51 8.59
C LEU A 42 13.11 -10.52 9.67
N LEU A 43 13.74 -9.39 9.27
CA LEU A 43 14.15 -8.34 10.19
C LEU A 43 12.93 -7.74 10.91
N THR A 44 11.88 -7.41 10.17
CA THR A 44 10.64 -6.84 10.72
C THR A 44 9.99 -7.82 11.70
N LEU A 45 9.88 -9.10 11.32
CA LEU A 45 9.36 -10.17 12.16
C LEU A 45 10.19 -10.34 13.44
N TRP A 46 11.52 -10.32 13.32
CA TRP A 46 12.44 -10.45 14.45
C TRP A 46 12.32 -9.28 15.42
N VAL A 47 12.32 -8.04 14.91
CA VAL A 47 12.14 -6.83 15.74
C VAL A 47 10.78 -6.85 16.43
N GLY A 48 9.71 -7.25 15.75
CA GLY A 48 8.37 -7.35 16.34
C GLY A 48 8.30 -8.37 17.46
N THR A 49 8.82 -9.57 17.22
CA THR A 49 8.89 -10.63 18.24
C THR A 49 9.68 -10.18 19.47
N ARG A 50 10.81 -9.49 19.27
CA ARG A 50 11.62 -8.91 20.37
C ARG A 50 10.89 -7.83 21.16
N ARG A 51 9.86 -7.22 20.58
CA ARG A 51 9.03 -6.18 21.19
C ARG A 51 7.67 -6.71 21.68
N GLY A 52 7.46 -8.02 21.61
CA GLY A 52 6.20 -8.66 22.05
C GLY A 52 5.01 -8.40 21.13
N VAL A 53 5.24 -7.97 19.88
CA VAL A 53 4.18 -7.83 18.88
C VAL A 53 3.85 -9.21 18.32
N PRO A 54 2.56 -9.62 18.29
CA PRO A 54 2.17 -10.90 17.70
C PRO A 54 2.46 -10.94 16.20
N VAL A 55 2.69 -12.14 15.67
CA VAL A 55 2.90 -12.32 14.23
C VAL A 55 1.54 -12.28 13.53
N HIS A 56 1.31 -11.31 12.65
CA HIS A 56 0.08 -11.24 11.87
C HIS A 56 0.20 -12.04 10.57
N ALA A 57 -0.96 -12.28 9.95
CA ALA A 57 -1.06 -13.09 8.75
C ALA A 57 -0.27 -12.48 7.57
N LEU A 58 -0.15 -11.15 7.51
CA LEU A 58 0.57 -10.46 6.46
C LEU A 58 2.09 -10.63 6.61
N GLU A 59 2.68 -10.57 7.81
CA GLU A 59 4.12 -10.87 8.00
C GLU A 59 4.42 -12.33 7.67
N ALA A 60 3.55 -13.25 8.08
CA ALA A 60 3.69 -14.66 7.74
C ALA A 60 3.62 -14.89 6.21
N LEU A 61 2.69 -14.20 5.53
CA LEU A 61 2.60 -14.21 4.07
C LEU A 61 3.87 -13.63 3.43
N SER A 62 4.38 -12.50 3.91
CA SER A 62 5.60 -11.87 3.41
C SER A 62 6.79 -12.84 3.50
N VAL A 63 7.04 -13.41 4.67
CA VAL A 63 8.15 -14.35 4.86
C VAL A 63 7.97 -15.61 4.01
N GLY A 64 6.75 -16.16 3.92
CA GLY A 64 6.46 -17.32 3.09
C GLY A 64 6.68 -17.05 1.60
N TYR A 65 6.11 -15.97 1.08
CA TYR A 65 6.19 -15.59 -0.33
C TYR A 65 7.63 -15.27 -0.74
N PHE A 66 8.31 -14.38 -0.03
CA PHE A 66 9.70 -14.03 -0.35
C PHE A 66 10.67 -15.18 -0.06
N GLY A 67 10.35 -16.06 0.90
CA GLY A 67 11.08 -17.30 1.12
C GLY A 67 11.02 -18.23 -0.10
N VAL A 68 9.83 -18.39 -0.69
CA VAL A 68 9.65 -19.15 -1.93
C VAL A 68 10.40 -18.50 -3.09
N LEU A 69 10.29 -17.18 -3.28
CA LEU A 69 11.01 -16.48 -4.34
C LEU A 69 12.54 -16.60 -4.20
N ALA A 70 13.07 -16.47 -2.98
CA ALA A 70 14.50 -16.63 -2.73
C ALA A 70 14.99 -18.06 -3.02
N VAL A 71 14.21 -19.08 -2.62
CA VAL A 71 14.54 -20.49 -2.95
C VAL A 71 14.52 -20.71 -4.47
N ILE A 72 13.54 -20.14 -5.18
CA ILE A 72 13.47 -20.21 -6.65
C ILE A 72 14.67 -19.51 -7.27
N GLY A 73 15.02 -18.30 -6.83
CA GLY A 73 16.19 -17.57 -7.31
C GLY A 73 17.50 -18.35 -7.16
N LEU A 74 17.64 -19.13 -6.09
CA LEU A 74 18.85 -19.94 -5.86
C LEU A 74 18.91 -21.24 -6.67
N LEU A 75 17.77 -21.82 -7.05
CA LEU A 75 17.70 -23.21 -7.55
C LEU A 75 17.14 -23.34 -8.96
N ALA A 76 16.42 -22.34 -9.47
CA ALA A 76 15.72 -22.45 -10.73
C ALA A 76 16.63 -22.20 -11.95
N PRO A 77 16.29 -22.76 -13.12
CA PRO A 77 17.00 -22.46 -14.36
C PRO A 77 16.86 -21.00 -14.78
N ALA A 78 17.83 -20.47 -15.54
CA ALA A 78 17.85 -19.08 -16.01
C ALA A 78 16.52 -18.62 -16.65
N GLY A 79 15.90 -19.45 -17.50
CA GLY A 79 14.63 -19.07 -18.13
C GLY A 79 13.45 -18.89 -17.15
N VAL A 80 13.48 -19.51 -15.96
CA VAL A 80 12.48 -19.25 -14.90
C VAL A 80 12.79 -17.94 -14.19
N ILE A 81 14.08 -17.65 -13.97
CA ILE A 81 14.53 -16.40 -13.36
C ILE A 81 14.18 -15.23 -14.29
N ASP A 82 14.45 -15.33 -15.59
CA ASP A 82 14.09 -14.31 -16.59
C ASP A 82 12.57 -14.04 -16.63
N TRP A 83 11.76 -15.09 -16.49
CA TRP A 83 10.30 -14.93 -16.41
C TRP A 83 9.89 -14.23 -15.11
N LEU A 84 10.50 -14.57 -13.97
CA LEU A 84 10.21 -13.92 -12.69
C LEU A 84 10.72 -12.49 -12.63
N ASP A 85 11.81 -12.17 -13.30
CA ASP A 85 12.32 -10.80 -13.41
C ASP A 85 11.28 -9.88 -14.07
N LEU A 86 10.48 -10.43 -15.00
CA LEU A 86 9.35 -9.73 -15.62
C LEU A 86 8.09 -9.75 -14.74
N TRP A 87 7.71 -10.91 -14.21
CA TRP A 87 6.37 -11.13 -13.63
C TRP A 87 6.30 -11.06 -12.09
N ALA A 88 7.43 -10.99 -11.37
CA ALA A 88 7.41 -11.05 -9.91
C ALA A 88 6.67 -9.86 -9.26
N GLY A 89 6.76 -8.67 -9.87
CA GLY A 89 6.00 -7.49 -9.42
C GLY A 89 4.49 -7.72 -9.54
N GLU A 90 4.04 -8.19 -10.70
CA GLU A 90 2.63 -8.50 -10.94
C GLU A 90 2.12 -9.64 -10.04
N LEU A 91 2.89 -10.72 -9.93
CA LEU A 91 2.58 -11.82 -9.01
C LEU A 91 2.47 -11.34 -7.56
N SER A 92 3.30 -10.40 -7.14
CA SER A 92 3.24 -9.80 -5.80
C SER A 92 1.92 -9.07 -5.58
N ASN A 93 1.48 -8.25 -6.55
CA ASN A 93 0.18 -7.57 -6.51
C ASN A 93 -0.98 -8.56 -6.49
N ILE A 94 -0.94 -9.61 -7.31
CA ILE A 94 -1.95 -10.67 -7.35
C ILE A 94 -2.04 -11.39 -5.99
N VAL A 95 -0.90 -11.73 -5.38
CA VAL A 95 -0.87 -12.40 -4.07
C VAL A 95 -1.44 -11.50 -2.99
N LEU A 96 -1.09 -10.21 -2.95
CA LEU A 96 -1.64 -9.25 -2.00
C LEU A 96 -3.15 -9.03 -2.20
N ALA A 97 -3.60 -8.93 -3.45
CA ALA A 97 -5.02 -8.83 -3.79
C ALA A 97 -5.79 -10.07 -3.34
N ALA A 98 -5.29 -11.27 -3.68
CA ALA A 98 -5.90 -12.54 -3.30
C ALA A 98 -5.93 -12.70 -1.78
N PHE A 99 -4.87 -12.30 -1.08
CA PHE A 99 -4.82 -12.30 0.38
C PHE A 99 -5.87 -11.37 0.99
N ALA A 100 -5.88 -10.09 0.59
CA ALA A 100 -6.80 -9.10 1.13
C ALA A 100 -8.26 -9.48 0.86
N VAL A 101 -8.60 -9.83 -0.39
CA VAL A 101 -9.94 -10.31 -0.77
C VAL A 101 -10.28 -11.60 -0.02
N GLY A 102 -9.34 -12.55 0.07
CA GLY A 102 -9.50 -13.79 0.82
C GLY A 102 -9.89 -13.54 2.27
N THR A 103 -9.23 -12.58 2.93
CA THR A 103 -9.54 -12.20 4.32
C THR A 103 -10.95 -11.63 4.50
N LEU A 104 -11.46 -10.89 3.50
CA LEU A 104 -12.85 -10.41 3.47
C LEU A 104 -13.84 -11.57 3.29
N ILE A 105 -13.56 -12.51 2.38
CA ILE A 105 -14.41 -13.67 2.10
C ILE A 105 -14.56 -14.55 3.33
N VAL A 106 -13.47 -14.83 4.04
CA VAL A 106 -13.51 -15.62 5.29
C VAL A 106 -14.02 -14.82 6.50
N ARG A 107 -14.44 -13.55 6.28
CA ARG A 107 -14.95 -12.63 7.30
C ARG A 107 -13.97 -12.36 8.44
N ARG A 108 -12.67 -12.41 8.16
CA ARG A 108 -11.59 -12.07 9.10
C ARG A 108 -10.61 -11.09 8.44
N PRO A 109 -11.02 -9.82 8.27
CA PRO A 109 -10.22 -8.80 7.59
C PRO A 109 -8.82 -8.71 8.19
N PHE A 110 -7.76 -8.70 7.38
CA PHE A 110 -6.38 -8.74 7.90
C PHE A 110 -6.04 -7.53 8.77
N THR A 111 -6.66 -6.37 8.51
CA THR A 111 -6.44 -5.13 9.28
C THR A 111 -6.90 -5.28 10.73
N MET A 112 -7.83 -6.19 11.01
CA MET A 112 -8.37 -6.41 12.35
C MET A 112 -7.29 -6.83 13.34
N ALA A 113 -6.30 -7.60 12.90
CA ALA A 113 -5.21 -8.06 13.77
C ALA A 113 -4.34 -6.87 14.21
N TYR A 114 -3.98 -5.99 13.28
CA TYR A 114 -3.25 -4.75 13.57
C TYR A 114 -4.07 -3.77 14.42
N ALA A 115 -5.37 -3.63 14.14
CA ALA A 115 -6.22 -2.74 14.92
C ALA A 115 -6.34 -3.17 16.39
N LYS A 116 -6.29 -4.48 16.68
CA LYS A 116 -6.30 -4.98 18.07
C LYS A 116 -5.03 -4.65 18.84
N ASP A 117 -3.89 -4.47 18.17
CA ASP A 117 -2.62 -4.11 18.83
C ASP A 117 -2.59 -2.66 19.34
N THR A 118 -3.47 -1.81 18.82
CA THR A 118 -3.54 -0.37 19.12
C THR A 118 -4.84 0.06 19.77
N THR A 119 -5.90 -0.75 19.67
CA THR A 119 -7.23 -0.44 20.22
C THR A 119 -7.45 -1.17 21.55
N PRO A 120 -8.05 -0.52 22.57
CA PRO A 120 -8.40 -1.17 23.83
C PRO A 120 -9.31 -2.41 23.65
N PRO A 121 -9.14 -3.48 24.46
CA PRO A 121 -9.91 -4.72 24.32
C PRO A 121 -11.43 -4.55 24.41
N GLU A 122 -11.93 -3.52 25.10
CA GLU A 122 -13.38 -3.29 25.24
C GLU A 122 -14.06 -2.99 23.89
N HIS A 123 -13.31 -2.51 22.90
CA HIS A 123 -13.86 -2.17 21.58
C HIS A 123 -13.79 -3.32 20.57
N TRP A 124 -13.02 -4.38 20.83
CA TRP A 124 -12.68 -5.42 19.84
C TRP A 124 -13.89 -6.16 19.27
N ASP A 125 -14.97 -6.28 20.03
CA ASP A 125 -16.17 -7.03 19.65
C ASP A 125 -17.35 -6.17 19.22
N THR A 126 -17.15 -4.86 19.11
CA THR A 126 -18.19 -3.92 18.66
C THR A 126 -18.43 -4.02 17.15
N ASP A 127 -19.67 -3.81 16.73
CA ASP A 127 -20.03 -3.79 15.30
C ASP A 127 -19.33 -2.65 14.55
N GLN A 128 -19.07 -1.53 15.24
CA GLN A 128 -18.32 -0.40 14.71
C GLN A 128 -16.87 -0.80 14.40
N PHE A 129 -16.17 -1.45 15.33
CA PHE A 129 -14.80 -1.93 15.12
C PHE A 129 -14.72 -2.91 13.94
N ARG A 130 -15.69 -3.81 13.82
CA ARG A 130 -15.79 -4.72 12.66
C ARG A 130 -16.00 -3.93 11.37
N ARG A 131 -16.98 -3.03 11.32
CA ARG A 131 -17.30 -2.23 10.13
C ARG A 131 -16.12 -1.40 9.63
N ILE A 132 -15.37 -0.80 10.54
CA ILE A 132 -14.14 -0.05 10.23
C ILE A 132 -13.11 -0.96 9.55
N ASN A 133 -12.80 -2.11 10.16
CA ASN A 133 -11.81 -3.03 9.61
C ASN A 133 -12.23 -3.66 8.26
N PHE A 134 -13.52 -3.95 8.07
CA PHE A 134 -14.04 -4.40 6.78
C PHE A 134 -13.87 -3.34 5.69
N ALA A 135 -14.18 -2.08 5.99
CA ALA A 135 -14.03 -1.00 5.03
C ALA A 135 -12.55 -0.74 4.68
N ILE A 136 -11.67 -0.68 5.70
CA ILE A 136 -10.24 -0.47 5.50
C ILE A 136 -9.63 -1.63 4.71
N THR A 137 -9.90 -2.88 5.09
CA THR A 137 -9.44 -4.04 4.31
C THR A 137 -10.01 -4.02 2.89
N GLY A 138 -11.24 -3.56 2.71
CA GLY A 138 -11.86 -3.34 1.39
C GLY A 138 -11.10 -2.33 0.54
N ALA A 139 -10.66 -1.20 1.11
CA ALA A 139 -9.86 -0.20 0.43
C ALA A 139 -8.48 -0.74 0.03
N TRP A 140 -7.83 -1.52 0.90
CA TRP A 140 -6.57 -2.21 0.58
C TRP A 140 -6.76 -3.26 -0.52
N ALA A 141 -7.81 -4.08 -0.42
CA ALA A 141 -8.14 -5.07 -1.45
C ALA A 141 -8.38 -4.39 -2.80
N PHE A 142 -9.14 -3.28 -2.82
CA PHE A 142 -9.35 -2.47 -4.02
C PHE A 142 -8.02 -1.95 -4.58
N ALA A 143 -7.15 -1.42 -3.73
CA ALA A 143 -5.86 -0.90 -4.16
C ALA A 143 -4.99 -1.98 -4.82
N PHE A 144 -4.86 -3.16 -4.19
CA PHE A 144 -4.08 -4.26 -4.77
C PHE A 144 -4.69 -4.81 -6.05
N VAL A 145 -6.02 -4.90 -6.15
CA VAL A 145 -6.70 -5.31 -7.38
C VAL A 145 -6.46 -4.31 -8.50
N VAL A 146 -6.54 -3.01 -8.22
CA VAL A 146 -6.22 -1.96 -9.19
C VAL A 146 -4.78 -2.05 -9.64
N SER A 147 -3.84 -2.25 -8.71
CA SER A 147 -2.41 -2.42 -9.04
C SER A 147 -2.16 -3.64 -9.92
N ALA A 148 -2.77 -4.78 -9.62
CA ALA A 148 -2.65 -6.01 -10.43
C ALA A 148 -3.26 -5.85 -11.83
N ILE A 149 -4.46 -5.27 -11.93
CA ILE A 149 -5.07 -5.01 -13.24
C ILE A 149 -4.21 -4.02 -14.05
N SER A 150 -3.68 -2.99 -13.39
CA SER A 150 -2.81 -2.00 -14.02
C SER A 150 -1.53 -2.64 -14.53
N GLY A 151 -0.78 -3.35 -13.68
CA GLY A 151 0.45 -4.06 -14.05
C GLY A 151 0.21 -5.08 -15.16
N GLY A 152 -0.83 -5.90 -15.03
CA GLY A 152 -1.23 -6.85 -16.06
C GLY A 152 -1.58 -6.19 -17.41
N ILE A 153 -2.16 -4.99 -17.43
CA ILE A 153 -2.35 -4.22 -18.67
C ILE A 153 -1.01 -3.74 -19.24
N GLY A 154 -0.10 -3.24 -18.40
CA GLY A 154 1.26 -2.85 -18.81
C GLY A 154 2.00 -4.00 -19.48
N ASP A 155 2.02 -5.15 -18.82
CA ASP A 155 2.75 -6.33 -19.29
C ASP A 155 2.10 -6.93 -20.54
N ALA A 156 0.78 -7.15 -20.52
CA ALA A 156 0.10 -7.90 -21.56
C ALA A 156 -0.31 -7.06 -22.78
N VAL A 157 -0.55 -5.76 -22.60
CA VAL A 157 -1.02 -4.87 -23.69
C VAL A 157 0.09 -3.95 -24.15
N LEU A 158 0.79 -3.29 -23.23
CA LEU A 158 1.85 -2.34 -23.57
C LEU A 158 3.20 -3.03 -23.84
N HIS A 159 3.35 -4.29 -23.41
CA HIS A 159 4.61 -5.03 -23.45
C HIS A 159 5.75 -4.27 -22.74
N ASP A 160 5.39 -3.55 -21.68
CA ASP A 160 6.26 -2.65 -20.92
C ASP A 160 5.93 -2.78 -19.44
N ASN A 161 6.77 -3.54 -18.74
CA ASN A 161 6.61 -3.86 -17.32
C ASN A 161 7.15 -2.77 -16.38
N ASP A 162 7.78 -1.73 -16.94
CA ASP A 162 8.30 -0.58 -16.20
C ASP A 162 7.57 0.72 -16.59
N ASN A 163 6.41 0.58 -17.26
CA ASN A 163 5.67 1.72 -17.76
C ASN A 163 5.30 2.70 -16.64
N PHE A 164 5.63 3.98 -16.85
CA PHE A 164 5.39 5.05 -15.88
C PHE A 164 3.97 5.04 -15.29
N TRP A 165 2.93 4.83 -16.11
CA TRP A 165 1.56 4.86 -15.62
C TRP A 165 1.16 3.55 -14.94
N THR A 166 1.36 2.43 -15.64
CA THR A 166 0.79 1.15 -15.21
C THR A 166 1.59 0.45 -14.14
N ALA A 167 2.92 0.63 -14.12
CA ALA A 167 3.81 0.04 -13.12
C ALA A 167 4.01 0.96 -11.90
N TRP A 168 3.95 2.29 -12.07
CA TRP A 168 4.29 3.24 -11.00
C TRP A 168 3.11 4.10 -10.54
N ILE A 169 2.58 4.99 -11.38
CA ILE A 169 1.64 6.01 -10.92
C ILE A 169 0.32 5.41 -10.43
N ILE A 170 -0.28 4.48 -11.18
CA ILE A 170 -1.55 3.89 -10.77
C ILE A 170 -1.39 3.06 -9.48
N PRO A 171 -0.41 2.14 -9.36
CA PRO A 171 -0.19 1.39 -8.12
C PRO A 171 0.14 2.28 -6.92
N ILE A 172 1.01 3.28 -7.06
CA ILE A 172 1.34 4.20 -5.96
C ILE A 172 0.10 5.00 -5.56
N GLY A 173 -0.67 5.53 -6.52
CA GLY A 173 -1.90 6.25 -6.22
C GLY A 173 -2.91 5.40 -5.47
N ALA A 174 -3.05 4.13 -5.85
CA ALA A 174 -3.91 3.17 -5.17
C ALA A 174 -3.46 2.89 -3.71
N LEU A 175 -2.15 2.76 -3.48
CA LEU A 175 -1.59 2.59 -2.13
C LEU A 175 -1.78 3.85 -1.27
N VAL A 176 -1.50 5.03 -1.82
CA VAL A 176 -1.71 6.31 -1.13
C VAL A 176 -3.18 6.49 -0.78
N PHE A 177 -4.10 6.14 -1.68
CA PHE A 177 -5.53 6.10 -1.39
C PHE A 177 -5.87 5.18 -0.22
N ALA A 178 -5.39 3.94 -0.23
CA ALA A 178 -5.67 2.97 0.83
C ALA A 178 -5.12 3.45 2.19
N THR A 179 -3.94 4.06 2.20
CA THR A 179 -3.36 4.70 3.39
C THR A 179 -4.21 5.87 3.87
N ALA A 180 -4.54 6.84 3.01
CA ALA A 180 -5.37 7.98 3.37
C ALA A 180 -6.73 7.53 3.90
N PHE A 181 -7.35 6.52 3.28
CA PHE A 181 -8.61 5.94 3.74
C PHE A 181 -8.47 5.23 5.10
N THR A 182 -7.34 4.58 5.37
CA THR A 182 -7.05 3.93 6.66
C THR A 182 -7.00 4.95 7.81
N GLU A 183 -6.45 6.13 7.55
CA GLU A 183 -6.37 7.22 8.53
C GLU A 183 -7.71 7.94 8.69
N PHE A 184 -8.39 8.23 7.57
CA PHE A 184 -9.63 9.00 7.54
C PHE A 184 -10.87 8.23 8.05
N TYR A 185 -11.05 6.99 7.60
CA TYR A 185 -12.33 6.30 7.75
C TYR A 185 -12.74 6.01 9.21
N PRO A 186 -11.82 5.68 10.15
CA PRO A 186 -12.16 5.54 11.56
C PRO A 186 -12.81 6.80 12.13
N GLU A 187 -12.19 7.98 11.94
CA GLU A 187 -12.70 9.27 12.45
C GLU A 187 -14.08 9.60 11.85
N TYR A 188 -14.29 9.29 10.57
CA TYR A 188 -15.59 9.46 9.91
C TYR A 188 -16.65 8.48 10.45
N ALA A 189 -16.26 7.22 10.68
CA ALA A 189 -17.16 6.17 11.18
C ALA A 189 -17.52 6.35 12.67
N THR A 190 -16.70 7.04 13.45
CA THR A 190 -17.01 7.44 14.84
C THR A 190 -17.78 8.75 14.94
N GLY A 191 -17.89 9.49 13.82
CA GLY A 191 -18.56 10.78 13.78
C GLY A 191 -17.72 11.94 14.33
N GLU A 192 -16.42 11.71 14.55
CA GLU A 192 -15.45 12.75 14.96
C GLU A 192 -15.25 13.79 13.84
N THR A 193 -15.36 13.36 12.58
CA THR A 193 -15.42 14.24 11.42
C THR A 193 -16.67 13.98 10.58
N THR A 194 -17.26 15.06 10.08
CA THR A 194 -18.35 15.00 9.08
C THR A 194 -17.87 15.35 7.68
N SER A 195 -16.64 15.89 7.57
CA SER A 195 -16.01 16.23 6.29
C SER A 195 -15.42 14.99 5.65
N TRP A 196 -15.55 14.87 4.32
CA TRP A 196 -14.91 13.81 3.53
C TRP A 196 -13.56 14.25 2.94
N ALA A 197 -13.05 15.42 3.34
CA ALA A 197 -11.77 15.96 2.87
C ALA A 197 -10.64 14.94 3.01
N GLY A 198 -10.51 14.31 4.19
CA GLY A 198 -9.43 13.35 4.46
C GLY A 198 -9.39 12.14 3.50
N ALA A 199 -10.51 11.78 2.87
CA ALA A 199 -10.52 10.72 1.85
C ALA A 199 -9.87 11.14 0.52
N VAL A 200 -9.79 12.44 0.23
CA VAL A 200 -9.36 13.00 -1.06
C VAL A 200 -8.23 14.03 -0.97
N ASP A 201 -7.84 14.48 0.22
CA ASP A 201 -6.79 15.48 0.42
C ASP A 201 -5.42 15.04 -0.12
N TRP A 202 -5.20 13.73 -0.23
CA TRP A 202 -4.01 13.15 -0.83
C TRP A 202 -3.93 13.33 -2.36
N LEU A 203 -5.08 13.45 -3.04
CA LEU A 203 -5.15 13.38 -4.50
C LEU A 203 -4.54 14.62 -5.18
N PRO A 204 -4.86 15.87 -4.78
CA PRO A 204 -4.22 17.04 -5.38
C PRO A 204 -2.69 17.06 -5.29
N PRO A 205 -2.04 16.85 -4.12
CA PRO A 205 -0.58 16.82 -4.06
C PRO A 205 -0.01 15.63 -4.84
N PHE A 206 -0.68 14.47 -4.86
CA PHE A 206 -0.27 13.33 -5.67
C PHE A 206 -0.24 13.70 -7.16
N VAL A 207 -1.28 14.34 -7.69
CA VAL A 207 -1.34 14.78 -9.10
C VAL A 207 -0.22 15.78 -9.43
N VAL A 208 0.09 16.71 -8.52
CA VAL A 208 1.23 17.63 -8.69
C VAL A 208 2.55 16.85 -8.78
N ILE A 209 2.77 15.91 -7.85
CA ILE A 209 4.00 15.10 -7.83
C ILE A 209 4.10 14.25 -9.11
N THR A 210 3.01 13.61 -9.55
CA THR A 210 2.97 12.86 -10.81
C THR A 210 3.36 13.75 -11.99
N GLY A 211 2.83 14.97 -12.06
CA GLY A 211 3.18 15.93 -13.12
C GLY A 211 4.65 16.34 -13.09
N ILE A 212 5.21 16.60 -11.90
CA ILE A 212 6.63 16.94 -11.74
C ILE A 212 7.52 15.75 -12.11
N VAL A 213 7.27 14.58 -11.53
CA VAL A 213 8.09 13.38 -11.75
C VAL A 213 8.06 13.01 -13.21
N GLY A 214 6.88 12.87 -13.81
CA GLY A 214 6.77 12.49 -15.22
C GLY A 214 7.42 13.49 -16.17
N TRP A 215 7.42 14.79 -15.82
CA TRP A 215 8.08 15.80 -16.64
C TRP A 215 9.60 15.77 -16.48
N VAL A 216 10.10 15.60 -15.25
CA VAL A 216 11.55 15.51 -14.97
C VAL A 216 12.18 14.24 -15.51
N SER A 217 11.41 13.14 -15.58
CA SER A 217 11.87 11.86 -16.11
C SER A 217 11.63 11.69 -17.61
N ASP A 218 11.14 12.72 -18.31
CA ASP A 218 10.77 12.69 -19.73
C ASP A 218 9.72 11.61 -20.12
N GLU A 219 8.96 11.11 -19.14
CA GLU A 219 7.92 10.09 -19.30
C GLU A 219 6.59 10.69 -19.82
N VAL A 220 6.40 12.00 -19.68
CA VAL A 220 5.23 12.71 -20.19
C VAL A 220 5.64 13.96 -20.96
N SER A 221 4.86 14.33 -21.98
CA SER A 221 5.08 15.58 -22.71
C SER A 221 4.99 16.81 -21.78
N ASP A 222 5.69 17.89 -22.13
CA ASP A 222 5.63 19.19 -21.43
C ASP A 222 4.19 19.63 -21.15
N THR A 223 3.31 19.46 -22.15
CA THR A 223 1.91 19.85 -22.03
C THR A 223 1.19 19.03 -20.95
N VAL A 224 1.43 17.72 -20.90
CA VAL A 224 0.83 16.84 -19.88
C VAL A 224 1.39 17.15 -18.51
N GLY A 225 2.71 17.27 -18.37
CA GLY A 225 3.38 17.59 -17.10
C GLY A 225 2.88 18.91 -16.50
N ILE A 226 2.91 19.99 -17.29
CA ILE A 226 2.43 21.31 -16.87
C ILE A 226 0.93 21.27 -16.53
N THR A 227 0.13 20.57 -17.33
CA THR A 227 -1.33 20.46 -17.08
C THR A 227 -1.62 19.76 -15.76
N LEU A 228 -0.94 18.65 -15.46
CA LEU A 228 -1.10 17.94 -14.19
C LEU A 228 -0.71 18.83 -13.00
N ILE A 229 0.41 19.54 -13.10
CA ILE A 229 0.85 20.46 -12.04
C ILE A 229 -0.19 21.56 -11.79
N VAL A 230 -0.68 22.21 -12.84
CA VAL A 230 -1.67 23.29 -12.73
C VAL A 230 -2.99 22.75 -12.16
N ILE A 231 -3.49 21.63 -12.67
CA ILE A 231 -4.73 21.00 -12.17
C ILE A 231 -4.57 20.62 -10.69
N GLY A 232 -3.46 19.99 -10.31
CA GLY A 232 -3.20 19.59 -8.93
C GLY A 232 -3.12 20.78 -7.96
N VAL A 233 -2.50 21.89 -8.37
CA VAL A 233 -2.43 23.12 -7.56
C VAL A 233 -3.82 23.75 -7.42
N LEU A 234 -4.58 23.87 -8.52
CA LEU A 234 -5.94 24.43 -8.49
C LEU A 234 -6.88 23.55 -7.65
N ALA A 235 -6.80 22.23 -7.79
CA ALA A 235 -7.55 21.28 -7.00
C ALA A 235 -7.19 21.39 -5.51
N SER A 236 -5.91 21.56 -5.17
CA SER A 236 -5.48 21.76 -3.77
C SER A 236 -6.13 23.01 -3.15
N ILE A 237 -6.20 24.10 -3.92
CA ILE A 237 -6.86 25.34 -3.48
C ILE A 237 -8.37 25.12 -3.35
N ALA A 238 -8.99 24.42 -4.29
CA ALA A 238 -10.43 24.15 -4.29
C ALA A 238 -10.84 23.27 -3.11
N VAL A 239 -10.14 22.17 -2.85
CA VAL A 239 -10.41 21.26 -1.73
C VAL A 239 -10.33 21.99 -0.40
N ARG A 240 -9.27 22.78 -0.17
CA ARG A 240 -9.13 23.61 1.04
C ARG A 240 -10.25 24.63 1.23
N ARG A 241 -10.85 25.12 0.15
CA ARG A 241 -11.95 26.10 0.20
C ARG A 241 -13.32 25.46 0.35
N LEU A 242 -13.55 24.32 -0.31
CA LEU A 242 -14.86 23.68 -0.40
C LEU A 242 -15.10 22.64 0.70
N LEU A 243 -14.03 22.03 1.21
CA LEU A 243 -14.07 21.01 2.27
C LEU A 243 -13.14 21.43 3.43
N PRO A 244 -13.44 22.53 4.13
CA PRO A 244 -12.64 22.93 5.28
C PRO A 244 -12.65 21.79 6.32
N GLU A 245 -11.47 21.47 6.85
CA GLU A 245 -11.36 20.53 7.98
C GLU A 245 -12.24 21.06 9.12
N THR A 246 -13.20 20.25 9.57
CA THR A 246 -13.92 20.52 10.80
C THR A 246 -12.90 20.52 11.94
N ALA A 247 -12.82 21.63 12.68
CA ALA A 247 -11.96 21.71 13.86
C ALA A 247 -12.24 20.51 14.77
N LYS A 248 -11.20 19.73 15.11
CA LYS A 248 -11.31 18.65 16.09
C LYS A 248 -12.00 19.22 17.33
N VAL A 249 -13.08 18.58 17.78
CA VAL A 249 -13.75 18.97 19.03
C VAL A 249 -12.77 18.66 20.15
N THR A 250 -11.94 19.64 20.50
CA THR A 250 -11.09 19.55 21.69
C THR A 250 -12.04 19.63 22.87
N GLU A 251 -12.41 18.50 23.47
CA GLU A 251 -13.00 18.53 24.80
C GLU A 251 -12.03 19.26 25.74
N PRO A 252 -12.49 20.25 26.53
CA PRO A 252 -11.64 20.88 27.53
C PRO A 252 -11.23 19.81 28.56
N GLN A 253 -9.92 19.70 28.80
CA GLN A 253 -9.34 18.87 29.86
C GLN A 253 -9.88 19.23 31.25
#